data_AF-A0AAQ3JVD1-F1
#
_entry.id   AF-A0AAQ3JVD1-F1
#
_cell.length_a   1.000
_cell.length_b   1.000
_cell.length_c   1.000
_cell.angle_alpha   90.00
_cell.angle_beta   90.00
_cell.angle_gamma   90.00
#
_symmetry.space_group_name_H-M   'P 1'
#
loop_
_entity.id
_entity.type
_entity.pdbx_description
1 polymer ?
#
loop_
_entity_poly.entity_id
_entity_poly.type
_entity_poly.pdbx_seq_one_letter_code
_entity_poly.pdbx_strand_id
1 'polypeptide(L)'
;MHIATPEIVIGVDPKTCQKVKFVYPKNEESTSLMHKNFDLEVLPEKFGGKSKVQYNHEEFSKLMRKDDIKTAAVWGLDDKTTLPSHTTFGNSTSEVAPAPGHFTAQAR
;
A
#
# COMPACT_ATOMS: atom_id res chain seq x y z
N MET A 1 -30.88 -6.51 4.83
CA MET A 1 -29.70 -5.67 4.54
C MET A 1 -28.76 -6.49 3.65
N HIS A 2 -28.74 -6.23 2.34
CA HIS A 2 -27.80 -6.90 1.44
C HIS A 2 -26.48 -6.12 1.47
N ILE A 3 -25.48 -6.64 2.17
CA ILE A 3 -24.09 -6.24 1.90
C ILE A 3 -23.73 -6.92 0.59
N ALA A 4 -23.59 -6.15 -0.49
CA ALA A 4 -23.10 -6.68 -1.75
C ALA A 4 -21.68 -7.21 -1.49
N THR A 5 -21.51 -8.54 -1.45
CA THR A 5 -20.19 -9.16 -1.46
C THR A 5 -19.50 -8.74 -2.75
N PRO A 6 -18.42 -7.95 -2.68
CA PRO A 6 -17.75 -7.51 -3.88
C PRO A 6 -17.08 -8.70 -4.56
N GLU A 7 -17.15 -8.75 -5.89
CA GLU A 7 -16.69 -9.87 -6.71
C GLU A 7 -15.20 -10.24 -6.49
N ILE A 8 -14.39 -9.27 -6.03
CA ILE A 8 -13.00 -9.47 -5.59
C ILE A 8 -12.85 -10.59 -4.55
N VAL A 9 -13.86 -10.84 -3.72
CA VAL A 9 -13.82 -11.84 -2.64
C VAL A 9 -13.85 -13.28 -3.18
N ILE A 10 -14.33 -13.49 -4.41
CA ILE A 10 -14.53 -14.83 -4.99
C ILE A 10 -13.18 -15.57 -5.19
N GLY A 11 -12.09 -14.84 -5.42
CA GLY A 11 -10.75 -15.42 -5.62
C GLY A 11 -9.85 -15.41 -4.38
N VAL A 12 -10.36 -15.05 -3.20
CA VAL A 12 -9.56 -14.83 -2.00
C VAL A 12 -9.76 -15.98 -1.01
N ASP A 13 -8.68 -16.42 -0.36
CA ASP A 13 -8.76 -17.49 0.62
C ASP A 13 -9.59 -17.06 1.85
N PRO A 14 -10.26 -17.99 2.55
CA PRO A 14 -11.16 -17.63 3.66
C PRO A 14 -10.49 -16.84 4.79
N LYS A 15 -9.19 -17.03 5.04
CA LYS A 15 -8.48 -16.31 6.11
C LYS A 15 -8.21 -14.87 5.71
N THR A 16 -7.87 -14.63 4.45
CA THR A 16 -7.69 -13.27 3.93
C THR A 16 -9.02 -12.54 3.81
N CYS A 17 -10.11 -13.23 3.43
CA CYS A 17 -11.46 -12.66 3.44
C CYS A 17 -11.87 -12.09 4.80
N GLN A 18 -11.41 -12.69 5.91
CA GLN A 18 -11.71 -12.19 7.26
C GLN A 18 -11.00 -10.86 7.59
N LYS A 19 -9.82 -10.62 6.98
CA LYS A 19 -9.04 -9.38 7.14
C LYS A 19 -9.61 -8.24 6.31
N VAL A 20 -10.32 -8.53 5.23
CA VAL A 20 -10.93 -7.51 4.38
C VAL A 20 -12.23 -7.03 5.02
N LYS A 21 -12.34 -5.72 5.23
CA LYS A 21 -13.56 -5.06 5.69
C LYS A 21 -13.96 -4.01 4.67
N PHE A 22 -15.23 -4.06 4.26
CA PHE A 22 -15.79 -3.09 3.33
C PHE A 22 -16.51 -2.01 4.11
N VAL A 23 -16.07 -0.76 3.90
CA VAL A 23 -16.65 0.42 4.51
C VAL A 23 -17.55 1.11 3.49
N TYR A 24 -18.82 1.32 3.85
CA TYR A 24 -19.80 1.99 3.01
C TYR A 24 -20.26 3.28 3.68
N PRO A 25 -20.11 4.46 3.03
CA PRO A 25 -20.46 5.75 3.62
C PRO A 25 -21.93 5.91 4.05
N LYS A 26 -22.84 5.13 3.45
CA LYS A 26 -24.29 5.17 3.72
C LYS A 26 -24.72 4.23 4.85
N ASN A 27 -23.77 3.53 5.48
CA ASN A 27 -24.06 2.56 6.54
C ASN A 27 -23.28 2.93 7.80
N GLU A 28 -23.99 3.38 8.82
CA GLU A 28 -23.39 3.87 10.07
C GLU A 28 -22.54 2.81 10.78
N GLU A 29 -22.96 1.55 10.78
CA GLU A 29 -22.19 0.43 11.34
C GLU A 29 -20.83 0.27 10.64
N SER A 30 -20.83 0.48 9.32
CA SER A 30 -19.66 0.35 8.46
C SER A 30 -18.70 1.52 8.66
N THR A 31 -19.22 2.73 8.79
CA THR A 31 -18.42 3.93 9.09
C THR A 31 -17.87 3.90 10.52
N SER A 32 -18.64 3.41 11.49
CA SER A 32 -18.17 3.19 12.87
C SER A 32 -17.00 2.21 12.92
N LEU A 33 -17.03 1.15 12.11
CA LEU A 33 -15.91 0.21 11.98
C LEU A 33 -14.64 0.92 11.48
N MET A 34 -14.74 1.83 10.52
CA MET A 34 -13.60 2.63 10.06
C MET A 34 -13.01 3.47 11.20
N HIS A 35 -13.87 4.18 11.94
CA HIS A 35 -13.45 5.08 13.03
C HIS A 35 -12.82 4.34 14.22
N LYS A 36 -13.16 3.06 14.42
CA LYS A 36 -12.55 2.23 15.47
C LYS A 36 -11.13 1.77 15.12
N ASN A 37 -10.81 1.63 13.84
CA ASN A 37 -9.53 1.10 13.37
C ASN A 37 -8.53 2.21 12.98
N PHE A 38 -9.03 3.40 12.63
CA PHE A 38 -8.20 4.51 12.17
C PHE A 38 -8.48 5.77 12.99
N ASP A 39 -7.42 6.50 13.31
CA ASP A 39 -7.53 7.83 13.91
C ASP A 39 -7.87 8.87 12.83
N LEU A 40 -9.04 9.49 12.96
CA LEU A 40 -9.57 10.45 12.00
C LEU A 40 -8.82 11.77 11.99
N GLU A 41 -8.14 12.13 13.08
CA GLU A 41 -7.43 13.42 13.15
C GLU A 41 -6.16 13.40 12.31
N VAL A 42 -5.53 12.23 12.16
CA VAL A 42 -4.34 12.05 11.31
C VAL A 42 -4.69 11.55 9.91
N LEU A 43 -5.82 10.86 9.74
CA LEU A 43 -6.22 10.30 8.46
C LEU A 43 -6.63 11.41 7.48
N PRO A 44 -6.09 11.42 6.24
CA PRO A 44 -6.44 12.43 5.25
C PRO A 44 -7.93 12.43 4.88
N GLU A 45 -8.48 13.61 4.59
CA GLU A 45 -9.88 13.80 4.17
C GLU A 45 -10.25 12.94 2.94
N LYS A 46 -9.29 12.71 2.02
CA LYS A 46 -9.50 11.85 0.83
C LYS A 46 -9.79 10.39 1.18
N PHE A 47 -9.42 9.97 2.39
CA PHE A 47 -9.69 8.63 2.92
C PHE A 47 -10.83 8.62 3.94
N GLY A 48 -11.56 9.73 4.11
CA GLY A 48 -12.67 9.86 5.05
C GLY A 48 -12.29 10.33 6.46
N GLY A 49 -11.05 10.80 6.66
CA GLY A 49 -10.63 11.46 7.90
C GLY A 49 -10.85 12.97 7.91
N LYS A 50 -10.20 13.67 8.83
CA LYS A 50 -10.29 15.13 9.02
C LYS A 50 -8.98 15.86 8.71
N SER A 51 -7.91 15.13 8.43
CA SER A 51 -6.61 15.74 8.14
C SER A 51 -6.59 16.37 6.75
N LYS A 52 -6.14 17.62 6.68
CA LYS A 52 -5.96 18.38 5.43
C LYS A 52 -4.63 18.12 4.74
N VAL A 53 -3.85 17.15 5.23
CA VAL A 53 -2.55 16.79 4.66
C VAL A 53 -2.76 16.29 3.22
N GLN A 54 -2.06 16.94 2.29
CA GLN A 54 -2.04 16.53 0.89
C GLN A 54 -0.90 15.57 0.63
N TYR A 55 -1.11 14.67 -0.33
CA TYR A 55 -0.07 13.72 -0.73
C TYR A 55 1.08 14.46 -1.44
N ASN A 56 2.29 14.36 -0.88
CA ASN A 56 3.54 14.82 -1.50
C ASN A 56 4.51 13.63 -1.64
N HIS A 57 4.70 13.16 -2.87
CA HIS A 57 5.52 11.99 -3.16
C HIS A 57 6.94 12.08 -2.59
N GLU A 58 7.59 13.24 -2.71
CA GLU A 58 8.98 13.40 -2.28
C GLU A 58 9.10 13.30 -0.76
N GLU A 59 8.21 13.94 -0.03
CA GLU A 59 8.23 13.92 1.45
C GLU A 59 7.87 12.54 2.00
N PHE A 60 6.80 11.90 1.47
CA PHE A 60 6.41 10.57 1.93
C PHE A 60 7.45 9.49 1.56
N SER A 61 8.12 9.60 0.40
CA SER A 61 9.19 8.66 0.03
C SER A 61 10.43 8.78 0.91
N LYS A 62 10.78 10.00 1.32
CA LYS A 62 11.85 10.24 2.32
C LYS A 62 11.50 9.63 3.67
N LEU A 63 10.24 9.79 4.11
CA LEU A 63 9.75 9.19 5.37
C LEU A 63 9.80 7.67 5.33
N MET A 64 9.28 7.03 4.27
CA MET A 64 9.34 5.56 4.11
C MET A 64 10.78 5.03 4.23
N ARG A 65 11.74 5.66 3.54
CA ARG A 65 13.15 5.26 3.63
C ARG A 65 13.72 5.39 5.04
N LYS A 66 13.36 6.47 5.76
CA LYS A 66 13.83 6.68 7.14
C LYS A 66 13.29 5.61 8.08
N ASP A 67 12.00 5.28 7.94
CA ASP A 67 11.36 4.23 8.74
C ASP A 67 11.93 2.85 8.42
N ASP A 68 12.21 2.55 7.14
CA ASP A 68 12.84 1.28 6.75
C ASP A 68 14.23 1.12 7.39
N ILE A 69 15.07 2.16 7.36
CA ILE A 69 16.40 2.14 7.99
C ILE A 69 16.28 1.92 9.50
N LYS A 70 15.39 2.67 10.16
CA LYS A 70 15.17 2.55 11.60
C LYS A 70 14.65 1.16 11.96
N THR A 71 13.76 0.62 11.14
CA THR A 71 13.18 -0.70 11.30
C THR A 71 14.27 -1.76 11.15
N ALA A 72 15.06 -1.74 10.08
CA ALA A 72 16.18 -2.69 9.87
C ALA A 72 17.10 -2.79 11.09
N ALA A 73 17.46 -1.65 11.69
CA ALA A 73 18.25 -1.59 12.92
C ALA A 73 17.56 -2.26 14.13
N VAL A 74 16.26 -2.03 14.32
CA VAL A 74 15.47 -2.68 15.38
C VAL A 74 15.38 -4.19 15.17
N TRP A 75 15.25 -4.64 13.91
CA TRP A 75 15.14 -6.06 13.57
C TRP A 75 16.50 -6.77 13.46
N GLY A 76 17.62 -6.06 13.68
CA GLY A 76 18.97 -6.63 13.67
C GLY A 76 19.44 -7.11 12.30
N LEU A 77 18.89 -6.54 11.22
CA LEU A 77 19.23 -6.94 9.84
C LEU A 77 20.55 -6.32 9.34
N ASP A 78 21.15 -5.46 10.17
CA ASP A 78 22.31 -4.63 9.81
C ASP A 78 23.65 -5.39 9.90
N ASP A 79 23.68 -6.59 10.49
CA ASP A 79 24.92 -7.30 10.89
C ASP A 79 25.49 -8.31 9.87
N LYS A 80 25.11 -8.27 8.59
CA LYS A 80 25.80 -9.11 7.58
C LYS A 80 26.15 -8.36 6.29
N THR A 81 26.96 -7.32 6.44
CA THR A 81 27.87 -6.88 5.37
C THR A 81 29.31 -7.21 5.73
N THR A 82 29.63 -8.50 5.82
CA THR A 82 30.98 -8.96 5.46
C THR A 82 30.84 -9.69 4.13
N LEU A 83 31.10 -8.94 3.05
CA LEU A 83 31.45 -9.54 1.77
C LEU A 83 32.64 -10.49 1.97
N PRO A 84 32.61 -11.66 1.33
CA PRO A 84 33.71 -12.06 0.49
C PRO A 84 33.27 -11.83 -0.96
N SER A 85 34.06 -11.00 -1.63
CA SER A 85 34.06 -10.82 -3.07
C SER A 85 34.03 -12.17 -3.80
N HIS A 86 33.36 -12.16 -4.96
CA HIS A 86 33.36 -13.20 -5.99
C HIS A 86 32.38 -14.37 -5.79
N THR A 87 31.23 -14.31 -6.48
CA THR A 87 30.86 -15.24 -7.58
C THR A 87 29.42 -14.94 -8.06
N THR A 88 29.32 -14.60 -9.35
CA THR A 88 28.16 -14.66 -10.26
C THR A 88 26.93 -13.79 -9.97
N PHE A 89 26.79 -12.78 -10.83
CA PHE A 89 25.62 -11.96 -11.08
C PHE A 89 24.35 -12.79 -11.31
N GLY A 90 23.46 -12.80 -10.32
CA GLY A 90 22.02 -12.95 -10.53
C GLY A 90 21.41 -11.55 -10.51
N ASN A 91 21.18 -11.00 -11.70
CA ASN A 91 20.43 -9.79 -11.98
C ASN A 91 19.05 -9.77 -11.30
N SER A 92 18.97 -9.30 -10.06
CA SER A 92 17.70 -8.88 -9.46
C SER A 92 17.49 -7.39 -9.74
N THR A 93 17.37 -7.06 -11.02
CA THR A 93 16.84 -5.78 -11.48
C THR A 93 15.34 -5.80 -11.18
N SER A 94 14.87 -4.97 -10.24
CA SER A 94 13.45 -4.60 -10.19
C SER A 94 13.13 -3.81 -11.46
N GLU A 95 12.74 -4.53 -12.51
CA GLU A 95 12.24 -3.94 -13.74
C GLU A 95 10.87 -3.30 -13.43
N VAL A 96 10.88 -1.97 -13.28
CA VAL A 96 9.65 -1.18 -13.37
C VAL A 96 9.20 -1.26 -14.82
N ALA A 97 8.06 -1.92 -15.05
CA ALA A 97 7.44 -1.99 -16.36
C ALA A 97 7.25 -0.57 -16.92
N PRO A 98 7.67 -0.29 -18.18
CA PRO A 98 7.40 1.01 -18.79
C PRO A 98 5.89 1.16 -18.98
N ALA A 99 5.38 2.36 -18.71
CA ALA A 99 3.97 2.70 -18.88
C ALA A 99 3.48 2.34 -20.30
N PRO A 100 2.26 1.80 -20.46
CA PRO A 100 1.73 1.43 -21.75
C PRO A 100 1.72 2.64 -22.69
N GLY A 101 2.45 2.52 -23.80
CA GLY A 101 2.62 3.58 -24.79
C GLY A 101 1.29 4.05 -25.36
N HIS A 102 1.19 5.37 -25.59
CA HIS A 102 0.09 5.99 -26.33
C HIS A 102 -0.06 5.33 -27.71
N PHE A 103 -1.20 4.69 -27.95
CA PHE A 103 -1.62 4.31 -29.28
C PHE A 103 -2.10 5.56 -30.03
N THR A 104 -1.28 6.11 -30.93
CA THR A 104 -1.77 7.07 -31.90
C THR A 104 -2.50 6.31 -33.01
N ALA A 105 -3.83 6.42 -33.05
CA ALA A 105 -4.62 5.98 -34.18
C ALA A 105 -4.30 6.86 -35.41
N GLN A 106 -3.77 6.26 -36.48
CA GLN A 106 -3.80 6.89 -37.81
C GLN A 106 -4.90 6.22 -38.62
N ALA A 107 -5.87 7.04 -39.03
CA ALA A 107 -6.90 6.66 -39.99
C ALA A 107 -6.32 6.74 -41.41
N ARG A 108 -6.60 5.73 -42.23
CA ARG A 108 -6.64 5.88 -43.69
C ARG A 108 -7.66 4.95 -44.29
#